data_AF-A0A524JXF8-F1
#
_entry.id   AF-A0A524JXF8-F1
#
_cell.length_a   1.000
_cell.length_b   1.000
_cell.length_c   1.000
_cell.angle_alpha   90.00
_cell.angle_beta   90.00
_cell.angle_gamma   90.00
#
_symmetry.space_group_name_H-M   'P 1'
#
loop_
_entity.id
_entity.type
_entity.pdbx_description
1 polymer ?
#
loop_
_entity_poly.entity_id
_entity_poly.type
_entity_poly.pdbx_seq_one_letter_code
_entity_poly.pdbx_strand_id
1 'polypeptide(L)'
;MDDNFSPRVKDVIAYSKEEALRLGHDFIGTEHLMLGLLRDGNGKAISILDAMDVDLDHLRRKVEILSPSNPNPSNVQKDKKNLHLTRQAERALKTTFLEAKLFQSSSINTAHLLLCILRNENDPTTKLLHKLKVDYDGVKEQFKFMITSDDEIVDSPTSESFPNEPDDTGDEKEGNFGTTSSQKGNKKSKTPVLDNFGRDLTRMAEENRLDPVV
;
A
#
# COMPACT_ATOMS: atom_id res chain seq x y z
N MET A 1 -16.26 -6.65 -12.38
CA MET A 1 -15.39 -6.84 -11.20
C MET A 1 -14.35 -5.71 -11.13
N ASP A 2 -14.56 -4.61 -11.87
CA ASP A 2 -13.48 -3.81 -12.44
C ASP A 2 -13.40 -2.37 -11.91
N ASP A 3 -14.33 -2.01 -11.03
CA ASP A 3 -14.51 -0.63 -10.57
C ASP A 3 -13.42 -0.17 -9.60
N ASN A 4 -12.71 -1.10 -8.96
CA ASN A 4 -11.68 -0.81 -7.95
C ASN A 4 -10.24 -0.99 -8.44
N PHE A 5 -10.03 -1.36 -9.71
CA PHE A 5 -8.69 -1.41 -10.29
C PHE A 5 -8.20 -0.01 -10.64
N SER A 6 -6.99 0.34 -10.21
CA SER A 6 -6.31 1.52 -10.70
C SER A 6 -6.19 1.46 -12.24
N PRO A 7 -6.17 2.62 -12.94
CA PRO A 7 -6.00 2.66 -14.39
C PRO A 7 -4.79 1.83 -14.85
N ARG A 8 -3.70 1.93 -14.09
CA ARG A 8 -2.46 1.16 -14.28
C ARG A 8 -2.69 -0.35 -14.33
N VAL A 9 -3.49 -0.88 -13.41
CA VAL A 9 -3.76 -2.33 -13.37
C VAL A 9 -4.64 -2.74 -14.55
N LYS A 10 -5.55 -1.86 -15.02
CA LYS A 10 -6.32 -2.11 -16.24
C LYS A 10 -5.40 -2.16 -17.47
N ASP A 11 -4.41 -1.27 -17.53
CA ASP A 11 -3.38 -1.27 -18.59
C ASP A 11 -2.53 -2.54 -18.55
N VAL A 12 -2.09 -2.98 -17.36
CA VAL A 12 -1.37 -4.24 -17.16
C VAL A 12 -2.19 -5.45 -17.64
N ILE A 13 -3.50 -5.47 -17.36
CA ILE A 13 -4.39 -6.53 -17.85
C ILE A 13 -4.50 -6.47 -19.38
N ALA A 14 -4.62 -5.28 -19.97
CA ALA A 14 -4.61 -5.12 -21.42
C ALA A 14 -3.29 -5.60 -22.05
N TYR A 15 -2.15 -5.22 -21.47
CA TYR A 15 -0.83 -5.70 -21.90
C TYR A 15 -0.70 -7.20 -21.77
N SER A 16 -1.22 -7.81 -20.69
CA SER A 16 -1.19 -9.28 -20.54
C SER A 16 -1.95 -10.00 -21.66
N LYS A 17 -3.07 -9.41 -22.13
CA LYS A 17 -3.83 -9.92 -23.26
C LYS A 17 -3.03 -9.81 -24.56
N GLU A 18 -2.35 -8.69 -24.78
CA GLU A 18 -1.49 -8.50 -25.94
C GLU A 18 -0.28 -9.45 -25.94
N GLU A 19 0.35 -9.66 -24.78
CA GLU A 19 1.48 -10.60 -24.66
C GLU A 19 1.05 -12.04 -24.93
N ALA A 20 -0.13 -12.46 -24.44
CA ALA A 20 -0.71 -13.77 -24.77
C ALA A 20 -0.90 -13.94 -26.30
N LEU A 21 -1.48 -12.92 -26.95
CA LEU A 21 -1.65 -12.93 -28.42
C LEU A 21 -0.32 -12.91 -29.17
N ARG A 22 0.67 -12.14 -28.69
CA ARG A 22 2.00 -12.04 -29.28
C ARG A 22 2.72 -13.39 -29.26
N LEU A 23 2.57 -14.14 -28.17
CA LEU A 23 3.15 -15.48 -28.01
C LEU A 23 2.33 -16.58 -28.70
N GLY A 24 1.12 -16.28 -29.19
CA GLY A 24 0.25 -17.24 -29.87
C GLY A 24 -0.53 -18.15 -28.89
N HIS A 25 -0.81 -17.66 -27.68
CA HIS A 25 -1.56 -18.39 -26.66
C HIS A 25 -3.05 -18.03 -26.67
N ASP A 26 -3.91 -19.03 -26.55
CA ASP A 26 -5.38 -18.88 -26.56
C ASP A 26 -5.96 -18.57 -25.15
N PHE A 27 -5.09 -18.37 -24.16
CA PHE A 27 -5.46 -18.09 -22.77
C PHE A 27 -4.49 -17.10 -22.10
N ILE A 28 -4.95 -16.45 -21.04
CA ILE A 28 -4.16 -15.52 -20.22
C ILE A 28 -3.75 -16.21 -18.91
N GLY A 29 -2.46 -16.53 -18.76
CA GLY A 29 -1.85 -17.08 -17.55
C GLY A 29 -1.22 -16.04 -16.63
N THR A 30 -0.67 -16.50 -15.50
CA THR A 30 0.05 -15.67 -14.53
C THR A 30 1.36 -15.12 -15.11
N GLU A 31 1.97 -15.86 -16.02
CA GLU A 31 3.13 -15.46 -16.82
C GLU A 31 2.81 -14.26 -17.72
N HIS A 32 1.63 -14.23 -18.35
CA HIS A 32 1.21 -13.08 -19.16
C HIS A 32 0.91 -11.86 -18.29
N LEU A 33 0.32 -12.05 -17.09
CA LEU A 33 0.14 -10.98 -16.12
C LEU A 33 1.49 -10.41 -15.66
N MET A 34 2.48 -11.27 -15.42
CA MET A 34 3.85 -10.88 -15.08
C MET A 34 4.52 -10.12 -16.22
N LEU A 35 4.41 -10.58 -17.47
CA LEU A 35 4.90 -9.85 -18.64
C LEU A 35 4.19 -8.51 -18.82
N GLY A 36 2.89 -8.44 -18.53
CA GLY A 36 2.12 -7.20 -18.52
C GLY A 36 2.63 -6.20 -17.49
N LEU A 37 2.96 -6.66 -16.28
CA LEU A 37 3.59 -5.83 -15.23
C LEU A 37 4.94 -5.28 -15.69
N LEU A 38 5.79 -6.16 -16.25
CA LEU A 38 7.11 -5.77 -16.77
C LEU A 38 7.02 -4.82 -17.97
N ARG A 39 5.98 -4.94 -18.79
CA ARG A 39 5.75 -4.10 -19.97
C ARG A 39 5.25 -2.70 -19.63
N ASP A 40 4.40 -2.56 -18.61
CA ASP A 40 4.03 -1.23 -18.06
C ASP A 40 5.29 -0.49 -17.56
N GLY A 41 6.28 -1.24 -17.07
CA GLY A 41 7.65 -0.76 -16.83
C GLY A 41 7.77 0.28 -15.72
N ASN A 42 6.70 0.53 -14.99
CA ASN A 42 6.61 1.55 -13.98
C ASN A 42 5.80 1.01 -12.78
N GLY A 43 5.67 1.82 -11.72
CA GLY A 43 4.67 1.62 -10.65
C GLY A 43 5.16 0.73 -9.52
N LYS A 44 4.33 0.59 -8.47
CA LYS A 44 4.78 0.01 -7.19
C LYS A 44 5.37 -1.40 -7.33
N ALA A 45 4.81 -2.25 -8.20
CA ALA A 45 5.40 -3.57 -8.46
C ALA A 45 6.83 -3.50 -9.02
N ILE A 46 7.08 -2.63 -10.00
CA ILE A 46 8.41 -2.46 -10.60
C ILE A 46 9.37 -1.84 -9.59
N SER A 47 8.94 -0.80 -8.86
CA SER A 47 9.75 -0.20 -7.80
C SER A 47 10.15 -1.22 -6.72
N ILE A 48 9.28 -2.16 -6.37
CA ILE A 48 9.61 -3.22 -5.41
C ILE A 48 10.65 -4.18 -5.99
N LEU A 49 10.49 -4.60 -7.25
CA LEU A 49 11.46 -5.49 -7.91
C LEU A 49 12.84 -4.83 -8.04
N ASP A 50 12.87 -3.53 -8.38
CA ASP A 50 14.11 -2.75 -8.43
C ASP A 50 14.76 -2.64 -7.04
N ALA A 51 13.97 -2.40 -5.99
CA ALA A 51 14.46 -2.35 -4.61
C ALA A 51 14.98 -3.71 -4.09
N MET A 52 14.57 -4.81 -4.72
CA MET A 52 15.08 -6.16 -4.46
C MET A 52 16.27 -6.52 -5.38
N ASP A 53 16.84 -5.54 -6.09
CA ASP A 53 17.98 -5.69 -7.02
C ASP A 53 17.71 -6.72 -8.14
N VAL A 54 16.47 -6.80 -8.62
CA VAL A 54 16.07 -7.72 -9.69
C VAL A 54 16.28 -7.08 -11.05
N ASP A 55 17.11 -7.68 -11.90
CA ASP A 55 17.22 -7.29 -13.31
C ASP A 55 15.91 -7.64 -14.06
N LEU A 56 15.15 -6.60 -14.40
CA LEU A 56 13.86 -6.69 -15.10
C LEU A 56 13.99 -7.32 -16.50
N ASP A 57 15.08 -7.04 -17.23
CA ASP A 57 15.33 -7.61 -18.56
C ASP A 57 15.69 -9.09 -18.47
N HIS A 58 16.47 -9.46 -17.45
CA HIS A 58 16.73 -10.86 -17.16
C HIS A 58 15.47 -11.63 -16.75
N LEU A 59 14.64 -11.05 -15.89
CA LEU A 59 13.37 -11.61 -15.47
C LEU A 59 12.42 -11.79 -16.66
N ARG A 60 12.26 -10.76 -17.50
CA ARG A 60 11.43 -10.82 -18.72
C ARG A 60 11.83 -11.98 -19.62
N ARG A 61 13.12 -12.12 -19.93
CA ARG A 61 13.63 -13.23 -20.77
C ARG A 61 13.32 -14.59 -20.15
N LYS A 62 13.48 -14.74 -18.83
CA LYS A 62 13.17 -16.01 -18.15
C LYS A 62 11.67 -16.33 -18.15
N VAL A 63 10.80 -15.34 -18.01
CA VAL A 63 9.33 -15.54 -18.10
C VAL A 63 8.93 -15.92 -19.53
N GLU A 64 9.51 -15.30 -20.56
CA GLU A 64 9.27 -15.69 -21.95
C GLU A 64 9.74 -17.12 -22.27
N ILE A 65 10.86 -17.56 -21.69
CA ILE A 65 11.33 -18.95 -21.84
C ILE A 65 10.36 -19.95 -21.19
N LEU A 66 9.70 -19.56 -20.08
CA LEU A 66 8.71 -20.39 -19.41
C LEU A 66 7.44 -20.58 -20.25
N SER A 67 7.13 -19.60 -21.11
CA SER A 67 5.96 -19.57 -21.98
C SER A 67 6.39 -19.45 -23.45
N PRO A 68 6.99 -20.52 -24.02
CA PRO A 68 7.56 -20.48 -25.36
C PRO A 68 6.48 -20.19 -26.39
N SER A 69 6.79 -19.32 -27.36
CA SER A 69 5.85 -18.94 -28.41
C SER A 69 5.35 -20.17 -29.18
N ASN A 70 4.06 -20.23 -29.45
CA ASN A 70 3.46 -21.27 -30.29
C ASN A 70 3.32 -20.75 -31.73
N PRO A 71 4.21 -21.16 -32.67
CA PRO A 71 4.26 -20.60 -34.01
C PRO A 71 3.16 -21.13 -34.94
N ASN A 72 2.30 -22.07 -34.50
CA ASN A 72 1.19 -22.59 -35.29
C ASN A 72 -0.06 -21.70 -35.10
N PRO A 73 -0.30 -20.69 -35.95
CA PRO A 73 -1.39 -19.74 -35.77
C PRO A 73 -2.65 -20.24 -36.51
N SER A 74 -2.83 -21.55 -36.60
CA SER A 74 -3.86 -22.21 -37.42
C SER A 74 -5.24 -22.16 -36.74
N ASN A 75 -5.69 -20.95 -36.38
CA ASN A 75 -7.08 -20.51 -36.22
C ASN A 75 -7.24 -19.11 -35.58
N VAL A 76 -6.13 -18.47 -35.15
CA VAL A 76 -6.13 -17.27 -34.28
C VAL A 76 -6.84 -16.05 -34.90
N GLN A 77 -7.07 -16.01 -36.22
CA GLN A 77 -7.77 -14.88 -36.86
C GLN A 77 -9.28 -14.83 -36.55
N LYS A 78 -9.93 -15.94 -36.17
CA LYS A 78 -11.38 -15.96 -35.90
C LYS A 78 -11.75 -15.64 -34.44
N ASP A 79 -10.84 -15.86 -33.49
CA ASP A 79 -11.14 -15.77 -32.05
C ASP A 79 -10.35 -14.68 -31.29
N LYS A 80 -9.83 -13.65 -31.98
CA LYS A 80 -9.16 -12.48 -31.36
C LYS A 80 -9.99 -11.77 -30.27
N LYS A 81 -11.29 -12.07 -30.18
CA LYS A 81 -12.22 -11.30 -29.35
C LYS A 81 -12.25 -11.74 -27.88
N ASN A 82 -12.09 -13.03 -27.56
CA ASN A 82 -12.29 -13.51 -26.18
C ASN A 82 -11.21 -14.51 -25.73
N LEU A 83 -10.06 -13.98 -25.32
CA LEU A 83 -9.10 -14.76 -24.54
C LEU A 83 -9.67 -14.98 -23.13
N HIS A 84 -9.69 -16.22 -22.68
CA HIS A 84 -10.10 -16.57 -21.33
C HIS A 84 -8.91 -16.55 -20.38
N LEU A 85 -9.17 -16.24 -19.10
CA LEU A 85 -8.17 -16.33 -18.05
C LEU A 85 -8.03 -17.79 -17.60
N THR A 86 -6.81 -18.22 -17.33
CA THR A 86 -6.58 -19.48 -16.62
C THR A 86 -7.16 -19.39 -15.21
N ARG A 87 -7.49 -20.54 -14.60
CA ARG A 87 -7.97 -20.58 -13.21
C ARG A 87 -7.00 -19.94 -12.22
N GLN A 88 -5.69 -20.04 -12.49
CA GLN A 88 -4.65 -19.43 -11.65
C GLN A 88 -4.64 -17.91 -11.79
N ALA A 89 -4.66 -17.39 -13.03
CA ALA A 89 -4.73 -15.95 -13.28
C ALA A 89 -6.03 -15.33 -12.76
N GLU A 90 -7.17 -15.99 -12.97
CA GLU A 90 -8.47 -15.54 -12.46
C GLU A 90 -8.49 -15.51 -10.92
N ARG A 91 -7.92 -16.53 -10.27
CA ARG A 91 -7.79 -16.56 -8.81
C ARG A 91 -6.87 -15.43 -8.32
N ALA A 92 -5.73 -15.19 -8.98
CA ALA A 92 -4.82 -14.10 -8.62
C ALA A 92 -5.55 -12.74 -8.69
N LEU A 93 -6.27 -12.44 -9.78
CA LEU A 93 -7.03 -11.21 -9.92
C LEU A 93 -8.13 -11.05 -8.86
N LYS A 94 -8.91 -12.12 -8.60
CA LYS A 94 -9.97 -12.09 -7.57
C LYS A 94 -9.41 -11.89 -6.16
N THR A 95 -8.27 -12.52 -5.85
CA THR A 95 -7.63 -12.40 -4.54
C THR A 95 -6.90 -11.07 -4.36
N THR A 96 -6.57 -10.37 -5.45
CA THR A 96 -5.95 -9.04 -5.39
C THR A 96 -6.79 -8.04 -4.61
N PHE A 97 -8.13 -8.16 -4.68
CA PHE A 97 -9.03 -7.34 -3.88
C PHE A 97 -8.88 -7.59 -2.36
N LEU A 98 -8.68 -8.84 -1.95
CA LEU A 98 -8.46 -9.18 -0.54
C LEU A 98 -7.13 -8.65 -0.04
N GLU A 99 -6.10 -8.68 -0.89
CA GLU A 99 -4.78 -8.14 -0.57
C GLU A 99 -4.84 -6.62 -0.41
N ALA A 100 -5.48 -5.90 -1.34
CA ALA A 100 -5.69 -4.45 -1.23
C ALA A 100 -6.44 -4.08 0.07
N LYS A 101 -7.45 -4.87 0.45
CA LYS A 101 -8.19 -4.67 1.70
C LYS A 101 -7.34 -4.94 2.93
N LEU A 102 -6.44 -5.93 2.87
CA LEU A 102 -5.50 -6.24 3.96
C LEU A 102 -4.54 -5.08 4.23
N PHE A 103 -4.09 -4.40 3.19
CA PHE A 103 -3.25 -3.18 3.28
C PHE A 103 -4.06 -1.88 3.37
N GLN A 104 -5.37 -1.96 3.61
CA GLN A 104 -6.28 -0.81 3.71
C GLN A 104 -6.17 0.18 2.53
N SER A 105 -5.75 -0.30 1.37
CA SER A 105 -5.59 0.53 0.18
C SER A 105 -6.95 0.85 -0.44
N SER A 106 -7.16 2.12 -0.77
CA SER A 106 -8.41 2.61 -1.39
C SER A 106 -8.66 2.04 -2.78
N SER A 107 -7.60 1.64 -3.49
CA SER A 107 -7.66 1.05 -4.83
C SER A 107 -6.65 -0.07 -5.01
N ILE A 108 -6.92 -0.94 -5.99
CA ILE A 108 -6.00 -2.03 -6.34
C ILE A 108 -4.88 -1.49 -7.24
N ASN A 109 -3.66 -1.52 -6.73
CA ASN A 109 -2.43 -1.14 -7.45
C ASN A 109 -1.68 -2.38 -7.99
N THR A 110 -0.57 -2.14 -8.70
CA THR A 110 0.26 -3.19 -9.30
C THR A 110 0.98 -4.06 -8.26
N ALA A 111 1.30 -3.53 -7.08
CA ALA A 111 1.96 -4.29 -6.01
C ALA A 111 1.04 -5.38 -5.43
N HIS A 112 -0.25 -5.09 -5.24
CA HIS A 112 -1.22 -6.12 -4.81
C HIS A 112 -1.30 -7.27 -5.82
N LEU A 113 -1.26 -6.95 -7.12
CA LEU A 113 -1.29 -7.96 -8.18
C LEU A 113 -0.04 -8.85 -8.13
N LEU A 114 1.15 -8.26 -7.97
CA LEU A 114 2.41 -8.99 -7.80
C LEU A 114 2.37 -9.92 -6.58
N LEU A 115 1.90 -9.42 -5.43
CA LEU A 115 1.72 -10.22 -4.21
C LEU A 115 0.78 -11.42 -4.44
N CYS A 116 -0.30 -11.23 -5.18
CA CYS A 116 -1.26 -12.29 -5.47
C CYS A 116 -0.76 -13.34 -6.46
N ILE A 117 0.14 -12.97 -7.39
CA ILE A 117 0.85 -13.94 -8.23
C ILE A 117 1.75 -14.81 -7.34
N LEU A 118 2.57 -14.18 -6.49
CA LEU A 118 3.51 -14.85 -5.58
C LEU A 118 2.83 -15.74 -4.52
N ARG A 119 1.57 -15.47 -4.19
CA ARG A 119 0.80 -16.23 -3.18
C ARG A 119 0.56 -17.69 -3.56
N ASN A 120 0.61 -18.03 -4.84
CA ASN A 120 0.48 -19.41 -5.30
C ASN A 120 1.87 -20.03 -5.52
N GLU A 121 2.41 -20.70 -4.49
CA GLU A 121 3.73 -21.35 -4.54
C GLU A 121 3.85 -22.46 -5.60
N ASN A 122 2.72 -23.05 -6.00
CA ASN A 122 2.71 -24.10 -7.01
C ASN A 122 2.83 -23.56 -8.44
N ASP A 123 2.66 -22.25 -8.62
CA ASP A 123 2.72 -21.57 -9.92
C ASP A 123 4.15 -21.57 -10.49
N PRO A 124 4.33 -21.92 -11.78
CA PRO A 124 5.64 -21.88 -12.43
C PRO A 124 6.31 -20.49 -12.40
N THR A 125 5.53 -19.40 -12.52
CA THR A 125 6.03 -18.02 -12.47
C THR A 125 6.54 -17.69 -11.08
N THR A 126 5.81 -18.10 -10.03
CA THR A 126 6.26 -17.93 -8.63
C THR A 126 7.54 -18.71 -8.34
N LYS A 127 7.63 -19.95 -8.83
CA LYS A 127 8.86 -20.77 -8.70
C LYS A 127 10.05 -20.12 -9.40
N LEU A 128 9.82 -19.45 -10.53
CA LEU A 128 10.85 -18.69 -11.23
C LEU A 128 11.28 -17.46 -10.40
N LEU A 129 10.34 -16.70 -9.85
CA LEU A 129 10.61 -15.54 -9.00
C LEU A 129 11.39 -15.94 -7.73
N HIS A 130 11.04 -17.06 -7.09
CA HIS A 130 11.81 -17.61 -5.96
C HIS A 130 13.27 -17.90 -6.32
N LYS A 131 13.56 -18.37 -7.54
CA LYS A 131 14.96 -18.58 -8.00
C LYS A 131 15.73 -17.26 -8.14
N LEU A 132 15.03 -16.15 -8.31
CA LEU A 132 15.58 -14.80 -8.34
C LEU A 132 15.53 -14.12 -6.96
N LYS A 133 15.25 -14.89 -5.89
CA LYS A 133 15.09 -14.39 -4.52
C LYS A 133 13.93 -13.39 -4.34
N VAL A 134 12.93 -13.48 -5.20
CA VAL A 134 11.68 -12.72 -5.07
C VAL A 134 10.61 -13.65 -4.52
N ASP A 135 10.29 -13.49 -3.25
CA ASP A 135 9.30 -14.26 -2.50
C ASP A 135 8.15 -13.35 -2.02
N TYR A 136 7.05 -13.96 -1.59
CA TYR A 136 5.87 -13.21 -1.12
C TYR A 136 6.19 -12.33 0.09
N ASP A 137 6.97 -12.85 1.04
CA ASP A 137 7.26 -12.14 2.29
C ASP A 137 8.21 -10.96 2.04
N GLY A 138 9.25 -11.13 1.22
CA GLY A 138 10.14 -10.04 0.82
C GLY A 138 9.43 -8.92 0.08
N VAL A 139 8.60 -9.25 -0.92
CA VAL A 139 7.79 -8.23 -1.65
C VAL A 139 6.82 -7.51 -0.72
N LYS A 140 6.23 -8.24 0.24
CA LYS A 140 5.31 -7.68 1.22
C LYS A 140 5.98 -6.73 2.19
N GLU A 141 7.17 -7.06 2.68
CA GLU A 141 7.96 -6.18 3.54
C GLU A 141 8.34 -4.89 2.80
N GLN A 142 8.84 -5.02 1.57
CA GLN A 142 9.18 -3.87 0.74
C GLN A 142 7.98 -2.98 0.44
N PHE A 143 6.82 -3.59 0.16
CA PHE A 143 5.59 -2.83 -0.07
C PHE A 143 5.12 -2.08 1.18
N LYS A 144 5.22 -2.69 2.37
CA LYS A 144 4.91 -2.02 3.64
C LYS A 144 5.82 -0.83 3.87
N PHE A 145 7.13 -1.00 3.66
CA PHE A 145 8.10 0.08 3.79
C PHE A 145 7.75 1.27 2.88
N MET A 146 7.37 0.99 1.63
CA MET A 146 6.93 2.04 0.70
C MET A 146 5.65 2.75 1.15
N ILE A 147 4.68 2.03 1.72
CA ILE A 147 3.45 2.67 2.25
C ILE A 147 3.79 3.57 3.43
N THR A 148 4.62 3.10 4.38
CA THR A 148 5.00 3.91 5.54
C THR A 148 5.81 5.14 5.13
N SER A 149 6.69 5.03 4.14
CA SER A 149 7.42 6.20 3.63
C SER A 149 6.53 7.19 2.87
N ASP A 150 5.50 6.71 2.14
CA ASP A 150 4.50 7.57 1.50
C ASP A 150 3.63 8.30 2.56
N ASP A 151 3.29 7.62 3.66
CA ASP A 151 2.49 8.18 4.76
C ASP A 151 3.33 9.03 5.76
N GLU A 152 4.65 8.84 5.87
CA GLU A 152 5.56 9.61 6.74
C GLU A 152 5.78 11.07 6.29
N ILE A 153 5.27 11.47 5.12
CA ILE A 153 5.19 12.89 4.71
C ILE A 153 4.05 13.63 5.45
N VAL A 154 3.17 12.91 6.14
CA VAL A 154 2.14 13.48 7.02
C VAL A 154 2.29 12.93 8.44
N ASP A 155 3.00 13.70 9.27
CA ASP A 155 3.16 13.53 10.72
C ASP A 155 4.31 12.62 11.16
N SER A 156 5.54 13.12 11.01
CA SER A 156 6.64 12.67 11.87
C SER A 156 6.42 13.19 13.30
N PRO A 157 6.24 12.33 14.32
CA PRO A 157 6.33 12.78 15.70
C PRO A 157 7.80 13.11 15.99
N THR A 158 8.15 14.39 16.00
CA THR A 158 9.45 14.85 16.47
C THR A 158 9.66 14.33 17.90
N SER A 159 10.63 13.43 18.05
CA SER A 159 11.07 12.93 19.34
C SER A 159 11.93 14.00 20.03
N GLU A 160 11.33 15.09 20.49
CA GLU A 160 11.97 15.98 21.46
C GLU A 160 11.85 15.34 22.85
N SER A 161 12.91 14.63 23.24
CA SER A 161 13.10 14.17 24.60
C SER A 161 13.53 15.36 25.45
N PHE A 162 12.63 15.82 26.32
CA PHE A 162 12.82 16.77 27.43
C PHE A 162 13.29 18.18 27.07
N PRO A 163 12.47 19.22 27.33
CA PRO A 163 12.99 20.57 27.51
C PRO A 163 13.85 20.56 28.78
N ASN A 164 15.13 20.90 28.64
CA ASN A 164 15.95 21.32 29.76
C ASN A 164 15.31 22.58 30.36
N GLU A 165 14.70 22.47 31.53
CA GLU A 165 14.37 23.65 32.33
C GLU A 165 15.66 24.22 32.94
N PRO A 166 15.88 25.55 32.90
CA PRO A 166 16.91 26.18 33.69
C PRO A 166 16.50 26.17 35.17
N ASP A 167 17.42 25.73 36.02
CA ASP A 167 17.33 25.76 37.48
C ASP A 167 17.19 27.21 37.97
N ASP A 168 16.02 27.58 38.52
CA ASP A 168 15.81 28.87 39.18
C ASP A 168 15.66 28.64 40.69
N THR A 169 16.79 28.73 41.38
CA THR A 169 16.89 28.90 42.82
C THR A 169 16.47 30.32 43.21
N GLY A 170 15.39 30.48 43.98
CA GLY A 170 14.95 31.79 44.47
C GLY A 170 13.97 31.73 45.66
N ASP A 171 14.39 32.41 46.74
CA ASP A 171 13.89 32.45 48.12
C ASP A 171 12.49 33.06 48.40
N GLU A 172 12.07 32.91 49.65
CA GLU A 172 10.87 33.33 50.41
C GLU A 172 10.11 34.64 50.06
N LYS A 173 8.76 34.67 50.23
CA LYS A 173 8.01 35.42 51.29
C LYS A 173 6.47 35.52 51.11
N GLU A 174 5.82 35.77 52.24
CA GLU A 174 4.39 35.84 52.58
C GLU A 174 3.49 36.83 51.80
N GLY A 175 2.21 36.46 51.69
CA GLY A 175 1.00 37.30 51.88
C GLY A 175 0.78 38.57 51.05
N ASN A 176 -0.28 38.61 50.22
CA ASN A 176 -1.41 39.56 50.33
C ASN A 176 -2.45 39.36 49.19
N PHE A 177 -3.70 39.70 49.49
CA PHE A 177 -4.88 39.69 48.64
C PHE A 177 -4.80 40.70 47.47
N GLY A 178 -5.18 40.29 46.25
CA GLY A 178 -5.25 41.19 45.09
C GLY A 178 -5.75 40.50 43.83
N THR A 179 -6.95 40.87 43.39
CA THR A 179 -7.58 40.50 42.12
C THR A 179 -6.71 40.88 40.91
N THR A 180 -6.55 39.99 39.92
CA THR A 180 -6.38 40.34 38.49
C THR A 180 -6.41 39.11 37.56
N SER A 181 -7.25 39.22 36.53
CA SER A 181 -7.13 38.62 35.18
C SER A 181 -6.48 37.24 35.02
N SER A 182 -7.33 36.21 34.95
CA SER A 182 -6.97 34.85 34.54
C SER A 182 -6.57 34.79 33.06
N GLN A 183 -5.30 34.96 32.74
CA GLN A 183 -4.74 34.40 31.50
C GLN A 183 -4.72 32.87 31.64
N LYS A 184 -5.73 32.20 31.09
CA LYS A 184 -5.88 30.75 31.10
C LYS A 184 -4.97 30.13 30.03
N GLY A 185 -3.69 29.99 30.37
CA GLY A 185 -2.77 29.10 29.66
C GLY A 185 -3.20 27.66 29.91
N ASN A 186 -3.33 26.88 28.84
CA ASN A 186 -3.78 25.49 28.85
C ASN A 186 -2.75 24.59 29.55
N LYS A 187 -2.80 24.50 30.88
CA LYS A 187 -1.95 23.59 31.68
C LYS A 187 -2.43 22.16 31.43
N LYS A 188 -1.62 21.36 30.73
CA LYS A 188 -1.87 19.90 30.55
C LYS A 188 -1.96 19.25 31.93
N SER A 189 -3.05 18.53 32.21
CA SER A 189 -3.26 17.88 33.51
C SER A 189 -2.27 16.72 33.68
N LYS A 190 -1.93 16.37 34.92
CA LYS A 190 -1.06 15.22 35.23
C LYS A 190 -1.73 13.86 34.95
N THR A 191 -2.95 13.83 34.41
CA THR A 191 -3.75 12.61 34.22
C THR A 191 -4.22 12.45 32.77
N PRO A 192 -3.33 12.01 31.85
CA PRO A 192 -3.60 12.00 30.41
C PRO A 192 -4.73 11.06 29.97
N VAL A 193 -5.00 10.00 30.74
CA VAL A 193 -6.11 9.06 30.44
C VAL A 193 -7.47 9.69 30.67
N LEU A 194 -7.61 10.54 31.68
CA LEU A 194 -8.89 11.16 32.04
C LEU A 194 -9.25 12.29 31.05
N ASP A 195 -8.25 13.00 30.52
CA ASP A 195 -8.44 14.08 29.53
C ASP A 195 -9.01 13.57 28.20
N ASN A 196 -8.74 12.31 27.84
CA ASN A 196 -9.20 11.73 26.58
C ASN A 196 -10.65 11.21 26.63
N PHE A 197 -11.17 10.98 27.84
CA PHE A 197 -12.54 10.45 28.04
C PHE A 197 -13.48 11.43 28.79
N GLY A 198 -12.92 12.42 29.50
CA GLY A 198 -13.68 13.44 30.21
C GLY A 198 -14.12 14.57 29.29
N ARG A 199 -15.34 15.07 29.48
CA ARG A 199 -15.81 16.31 28.84
C ARG A 199 -15.66 17.46 29.83
N ASP A 200 -14.88 18.47 29.46
CA ASP A 200 -14.72 19.68 30.25
C ASP A 200 -15.93 20.61 30.08
N LEU A 201 -16.81 20.65 31.08
CA LEU A 201 -18.00 21.49 31.11
C LEU A 201 -17.67 22.98 31.21
N THR A 202 -16.56 23.36 31.86
CA THR A 202 -16.15 24.77 31.99
C THR A 202 -15.74 25.32 30.63
N ARG A 203 -14.97 24.55 29.85
CA ARG A 203 -14.63 24.93 28.47
C ARG A 203 -15.87 25.00 27.57
N MET A 204 -16.77 24.02 27.68
CA MET A 204 -18.03 24.05 26.91
C MET A 204 -18.93 25.24 27.27
N ALA A 205 -18.90 25.70 28.53
CA ALA A 205 -19.59 26.92 28.95
C ALA A 205 -18.94 28.18 28.34
N GLU A 206 -17.60 28.28 28.36
CA GLU A 206 -16.85 29.39 27.75
C GLU A 206 -17.08 29.47 26.24
N GLU A 207 -17.19 28.33 25.56
CA GLU A 207 -17.47 28.23 24.12
C GLU A 207 -18.96 28.41 23.76
N ASN A 208 -19.84 28.71 24.73
CA ASN A 208 -21.31 28.78 24.55
C ASN A 208 -21.91 27.51 23.90
N ARG A 209 -21.35 26.33 24.18
CA ARG A 209 -21.80 25.03 23.66
C ARG A 209 -22.67 24.25 24.64
N LEU A 210 -23.05 24.84 25.78
CA LEU A 210 -23.97 24.27 26.75
C LEU A 210 -25.35 24.92 26.62
N ASP A 211 -26.40 24.10 26.74
CA ASP A 211 -27.77 24.62 26.83
C ASP A 211 -27.99 25.31 28.19
N PRO A 212 -28.77 26.41 28.23
CA PRO A 212 -29.11 27.08 29.47
C PRO A 212 -29.96 26.17 30.36
N VAL A 213 -29.59 26.09 31.63
CA VAL A 213 -30.34 25.37 32.65
C VAL A 213 -31.20 26.39 33.42
N VAL A 214 -32.49 26.07 33.64
CA VAL A 214 -33.44 26.89 34.41
C VAL A 214 -33.23 26.69 35.90
#